data_AF-A0A2N1M4E3-F1
#
_entry.id   AF-A0A2N1M4E3-F1
#
_cell.length_a   1.000
_cell.length_b   1.000
_cell.length_c   1.000
_cell.angle_alpha   90.00
_cell.angle_beta   90.00
_cell.angle_gamma   90.00
#
_symmetry.space_group_name_H-M   'P 1'
#
loop_
_entity.id
_entity.type
_entity.pdbx_description
1 polymer ?
#
loop_
_entity_poly.entity_id
_entity_poly.type
_entity_poly.pdbx_seq_one_letter_code
_entity_poly.pdbx_strand_id
1 'polypeptide(L)'
;MPTLICPRIFNKIEEMNPNISINIWRWNEKTATPKLVIASKNFKRKYKIRLLALTDIIKSEDKDKYRQKNHFLWIKNPTEYNGIQSTIDKTTKAISSEKAKANKVWDHCHITGKFCGSAHRDCNLKLQIQDWKTPIPVIFHNFWGYDSHLVCESVGRSANAKHIRVIVETFKRYKSMKVGQLKYIDSQQFMNSSLASLTKNLGDNYLITSQYFKKLGYTEEQLALRYHKRIYCYDYIDPQDRFLKTELPPIHEFTTTLKGKISQEDYHHAQKAWKTFGCKNLGEYHDLYLKIDVLSLTDVWTEF
;
A
#
# COMPACT_ATOMS: atom_id res chain seq x y z
N MET A 1 -14.30 -12.58 34.24
CA MET A 1 -14.08 -14.04 34.06
C MET A 1 -14.09 -14.36 32.57
N PRO A 2 -13.11 -15.12 32.02
CA PRO A 2 -13.16 -15.53 30.63
C PRO A 2 -14.43 -16.36 30.40
N THR A 3 -15.20 -16.02 29.36
CA THR A 3 -16.46 -16.68 29.07
C THR A 3 -16.20 -18.17 28.80
N LEU A 4 -16.99 -19.04 29.44
CA LEU A 4 -16.84 -20.48 29.28
C LEU A 4 -17.04 -20.88 27.81
N ILE A 5 -16.21 -21.81 27.31
CA ILE A 5 -16.41 -22.45 26.01
C ILE A 5 -17.78 -23.14 26.05
N CYS A 6 -18.72 -22.71 25.21
CA CYS A 6 -20.10 -23.20 25.24
C CYS A 6 -20.19 -24.62 24.65
N PRO A 7 -20.62 -25.63 25.44
CA PRO A 7 -20.73 -27.02 24.94
C PRO A 7 -21.80 -27.19 23.85
N ARG A 8 -22.79 -26.30 23.77
CA ARG A 8 -23.93 -26.39 22.84
C ARG A 8 -23.49 -26.46 21.37
N ILE A 9 -22.42 -25.74 21.01
CA ILE A 9 -21.91 -25.72 19.63
C ILE A 9 -21.34 -27.10 19.25
N PHE A 10 -20.56 -27.72 20.13
CA PHE A 10 -19.94 -29.01 19.87
C PHE A 10 -20.94 -30.16 19.91
N ASN A 11 -21.95 -30.08 20.77
CA ASN A 11 -23.07 -31.01 20.75
C ASN A 11 -23.82 -30.95 19.41
N LYS A 12 -24.10 -29.75 18.88
CA LYS A 12 -24.75 -29.59 17.57
C LYS A 12 -23.90 -30.16 16.42
N ILE A 13 -22.57 -29.97 16.46
CA ILE A 13 -21.65 -30.54 15.46
C ILE A 13 -21.66 -32.08 15.53
N GLU A 14 -21.67 -32.64 16.74
CA GLU A 14 -21.80 -34.09 16.94
C GLU A 14 -23.17 -34.62 16.47
N GLU A 15 -24.26 -33.90 16.70
CA GLU A 15 -25.58 -34.27 16.17
C GLU A 15 -25.60 -34.31 14.64
N MET A 16 -24.97 -33.34 13.98
CA MET A 16 -24.84 -33.30 12.53
C MET A 16 -23.87 -34.35 11.96
N ASN A 17 -23.00 -34.92 12.80
CA ASN A 17 -21.95 -35.87 12.38
C ASN A 17 -21.93 -37.10 13.30
N PRO A 18 -22.81 -38.10 13.08
CA PRO A 18 -23.05 -39.19 14.02
C PRO A 18 -21.83 -40.13 14.21
N ASN A 19 -20.86 -40.06 13.30
CA ASN A 19 -19.65 -40.89 13.36
C ASN A 19 -18.51 -40.27 14.17
N ILE A 20 -18.67 -39.03 14.65
CA ILE A 20 -17.58 -38.25 15.27
C ILE A 20 -17.92 -37.92 16.73
N SER A 21 -16.93 -38.01 17.62
CA SER A 21 -16.97 -37.43 18.98
C SER A 21 -15.86 -36.40 19.14
N ILE A 22 -16.13 -35.29 19.82
CA ILE A 22 -15.24 -34.14 19.96
C ILE A 22 -14.90 -33.94 21.44
N ASN A 23 -13.62 -33.93 21.76
CA ASN A 23 -13.10 -33.62 23.08
C ASN A 23 -12.24 -32.36 23.02
N ILE A 24 -12.46 -31.40 23.91
CA ILE A 24 -11.74 -30.12 23.92
C ILE A 24 -10.90 -30.03 25.17
N TRP A 25 -9.62 -29.79 24.95
CA TRP A 25 -8.59 -29.60 25.96
C TRP A 25 -8.22 -28.14 26.02
N ARG A 26 -7.79 -27.65 27.18
CA ARG A 26 -7.17 -26.34 27.35
C ARG A 26 -5.82 -26.54 28.01
N TRP A 27 -4.82 -25.79 27.57
CA TRP A 27 -3.52 -25.80 28.22
C TRP A 27 -3.62 -25.20 29.62
N ASN A 28 -3.16 -25.93 30.64
CA ASN A 28 -3.00 -25.39 31.97
C ASN A 28 -1.55 -24.95 32.15
N GLU A 29 -1.30 -23.65 32.12
CA GLU A 29 0.04 -23.08 32.26
C GLU A 29 0.69 -23.43 33.61
N LYS A 30 -0.09 -23.54 34.68
CA LYS A 30 0.43 -23.86 36.02
C LYS A 30 0.95 -25.29 36.13
N THR A 31 0.31 -26.23 35.44
CA THR A 31 0.67 -27.66 35.50
C THR A 31 1.37 -28.12 34.23
N ALA A 32 1.67 -27.21 33.29
CA ALA A 32 2.24 -27.47 31.97
C ALA A 32 1.65 -28.70 31.26
N THR A 33 0.33 -28.88 31.40
CA THR A 33 -0.37 -30.07 30.91
C THR A 33 -1.73 -29.69 30.33
N PRO A 34 -2.21 -30.40 29.29
CA PRO A 34 -3.55 -30.19 28.76
C PRO A 34 -4.60 -30.73 29.73
N LYS A 35 -5.59 -29.89 30.09
CA LYS A 35 -6.74 -30.27 30.91
C LYS A 35 -8.00 -30.38 30.05
N LEU A 36 -8.75 -31.47 30.19
CA LEU A 36 -10.01 -31.65 29.46
C LEU A 36 -11.07 -30.67 29.96
N VAL A 37 -11.68 -29.91 29.05
CA VAL A 37 -12.69 -28.87 29.34
C VAL A 37 -14.07 -29.28 28.84
N ILE A 38 -14.15 -29.96 27.69
CA ILE A 38 -15.40 -30.55 27.18
C ILE A 38 -15.12 -31.99 26.80
N ALA A 39 -15.86 -32.90 27.42
CA ALA A 39 -15.86 -34.32 27.08
C ALA A 39 -17.12 -34.65 26.27
N SER A 40 -16.96 -35.31 25.13
CA SER A 40 -18.09 -35.85 24.38
C SER A 40 -18.81 -36.90 25.22
N LYS A 41 -20.14 -36.93 25.20
CA LYS A 41 -20.93 -38.02 25.82
C LYS A 41 -21.03 -39.26 24.90
N ASN A 42 -20.58 -39.16 23.66
CA ASN A 42 -20.76 -40.17 22.61
C ASN A 42 -19.47 -41.00 22.38
N PHE A 43 -18.96 -41.63 23.43
CA PHE A 43 -17.62 -42.27 23.44
C PHE A 43 -17.43 -43.44 22.46
N LYS A 44 -18.52 -44.02 21.94
CA LYS A 44 -18.53 -45.19 21.05
C LYS A 44 -18.43 -44.84 19.56
N ARG A 45 -18.39 -43.55 19.21
CA ARG A 45 -18.34 -43.11 17.81
C ARG A 45 -16.97 -43.38 17.18
N LYS A 46 -16.98 -43.70 15.88
CA LYS A 46 -15.83 -44.22 15.12
C LYS A 46 -14.63 -43.27 15.12
N TYR A 47 -14.87 -41.97 14.96
CA TYR A 47 -13.80 -40.97 14.86
C TYR A 47 -13.78 -40.08 16.10
N LYS A 48 -12.63 -40.01 16.78
CA LYS A 48 -12.42 -39.18 17.98
C LYS A 48 -11.58 -37.97 17.61
N ILE A 49 -12.20 -36.80 17.55
CA ILE A 49 -11.50 -35.53 17.34
C ILE A 49 -11.12 -34.96 18.70
N ARG A 50 -9.84 -34.62 18.86
CA ARG A 50 -9.31 -33.96 20.05
C ARG A 50 -8.82 -32.56 19.66
N LEU A 51 -9.40 -31.53 20.25
CA LEU A 51 -9.05 -30.15 19.97
C LEU A 51 -8.37 -29.51 21.18
N LEU A 52 -7.35 -28.69 20.96
CA LEU A 52 -6.79 -27.79 21.98
C LEU A 52 -7.35 -26.38 21.76
N ALA A 53 -8.03 -25.84 22.78
CA ALA A 53 -8.58 -24.50 22.78
C ALA A 53 -7.47 -23.47 23.11
N LEU A 54 -7.21 -22.61 22.14
CA LEU A 54 -6.33 -21.45 22.23
C LEU A 54 -7.22 -20.21 22.35
N THR A 55 -6.99 -19.39 23.37
CA THR A 55 -7.86 -18.23 23.65
C THR A 55 -7.11 -16.95 23.32
N ASP A 56 -7.66 -16.14 22.41
CA ASP A 56 -7.18 -14.78 22.16
C ASP A 56 -8.18 -13.77 22.73
N ILE A 57 -7.69 -12.90 23.61
CA ILE A 57 -8.45 -11.76 24.13
C ILE A 57 -8.12 -10.56 23.27
N ILE A 58 -9.08 -10.08 22.49
CA ILE A 58 -8.92 -8.90 21.64
C ILE A 58 -9.68 -7.75 22.30
N LYS A 59 -8.99 -6.63 22.57
CA LYS A 59 -9.65 -5.38 23.00
C LYS A 59 -10.49 -4.86 21.84
N SER A 60 -11.79 -4.64 22.06
CA SER A 60 -12.62 -3.99 21.04
C SER A 60 -12.36 -2.47 21.02
N GLU A 61 -12.68 -1.80 19.92
CA GLU A 61 -12.50 -0.34 19.77
C GLU A 61 -13.36 0.47 20.75
N ASP A 62 -14.42 -0.11 21.31
CA ASP A 62 -15.10 0.41 22.50
C ASP A 62 -14.27 0.09 23.76
N LYS A 63 -13.80 1.15 24.43
CA LYS A 63 -12.82 1.11 25.54
C LYS A 63 -13.22 0.24 26.75
N ASP A 64 -14.48 -0.23 26.82
CA ASP A 64 -14.99 -1.03 27.94
C ASP A 64 -15.48 -2.44 27.57
N LYS A 65 -15.23 -2.94 26.35
CA LYS A 65 -15.63 -4.31 25.95
C LYS A 65 -14.46 -5.15 25.44
N TYR A 66 -14.24 -6.29 26.09
CA TYR A 66 -13.31 -7.33 25.64
C TYR A 66 -14.07 -8.35 24.78
N ARG A 67 -13.59 -8.66 23.57
CA ARG A 67 -14.10 -9.77 22.74
C ARG A 67 -13.10 -10.92 22.79
N GLN A 68 -13.53 -12.07 23.29
CA GLN A 68 -12.73 -13.28 23.32
C GLN A 68 -13.03 -14.13 22.07
N LYS A 69 -11.99 -14.44 21.26
CA LYS A 69 -12.09 -15.42 20.16
C LYS A 69 -11.40 -16.70 20.59
N ASN A 70 -12.09 -17.83 20.45
CA ASN A 70 -11.51 -19.15 20.72
C ASN A 70 -11.06 -19.77 19.39
N HIS A 71 -9.76 -20.03 19.26
CA HIS A 71 -9.17 -20.81 18.18
C HIS A 71 -9.00 -22.26 18.65
N PHE A 72 -9.11 -23.24 17.74
CA PHE A 72 -9.01 -24.65 18.08
C PHE A 72 -7.99 -25.35 17.18
N LEU A 73 -7.05 -26.07 17.77
CA LEU A 73 -6.05 -26.86 17.04
C LEU A 73 -6.35 -28.36 17.17
N TRP A 74 -6.39 -29.09 16.06
CA TRP A 74 -6.58 -30.54 16.08
C TRP A 74 -5.30 -31.27 16.48
N ILE A 75 -5.39 -32.17 17.46
CA ILE A 75 -4.25 -32.95 17.99
C ILE A 75 -4.51 -34.45 17.84
N LYS A 76 -3.50 -35.19 17.35
CA LYS A 76 -3.62 -36.64 17.06
C LYS A 76 -3.23 -37.53 18.25
N ASN A 77 -2.21 -37.19 19.05
CA ASN A 77 -1.78 -37.98 20.23
C ASN A 77 -1.16 -37.08 21.33
N PRO A 78 -1.85 -36.82 22.46
CA PRO A 78 -1.36 -35.90 23.51
C PRO A 78 -0.40 -36.51 24.55
N THR A 79 -0.25 -37.85 24.60
CA THR A 79 0.46 -38.53 25.71
C THR A 79 1.97 -38.76 25.48
N GLU A 80 2.50 -38.58 24.27
CA GLU A 80 3.93 -38.82 23.96
C GLU A 80 4.76 -37.52 23.83
N TYR A 81 4.15 -36.36 24.09
CA TYR A 81 4.69 -35.07 23.63
C TYR A 81 5.76 -34.45 24.56
N ASN A 82 5.73 -34.73 25.86
CA ASN A 82 6.46 -33.89 26.82
C ASN A 82 7.99 -34.10 26.84
N GLY A 83 8.48 -35.31 26.57
CA GLY A 83 9.92 -35.61 26.58
C GLY A 83 10.64 -35.26 25.28
N ILE A 84 9.94 -35.37 24.15
CA ILE A 84 10.50 -35.17 22.81
C ILE A 84 10.43 -33.69 22.41
N GLN A 85 9.39 -32.95 22.84
CA GLN A 85 9.20 -31.55 22.46
C GLN A 85 10.26 -30.60 23.05
N SER A 86 10.74 -30.81 24.29
CA SER A 86 11.75 -29.92 24.88
C SER A 86 13.10 -30.01 24.16
N THR A 87 13.47 -31.21 23.73
CA THR A 87 14.70 -31.48 22.99
C THR A 87 14.57 -30.99 21.55
N ILE A 88 13.44 -31.25 20.90
CA ILE A 88 13.15 -30.72 19.56
C ILE A 88 13.11 -29.19 19.59
N ASP A 89 12.48 -28.54 20.57
CA ASP A 89 12.38 -27.07 20.63
C ASP A 89 13.73 -26.42 20.90
N LYS A 90 14.58 -27.01 21.76
CA LYS A 90 15.94 -26.53 22.02
C LYS A 90 16.82 -26.68 20.78
N THR A 91 16.80 -27.86 20.15
CA THR A 91 17.58 -28.13 18.94
C THR A 91 17.06 -27.34 17.75
N THR A 92 15.75 -27.13 17.62
CA THR A 92 15.13 -26.32 16.57
C THR A 92 15.38 -24.84 16.79
N LYS A 93 15.36 -24.32 18.03
CA LYS A 93 15.78 -22.93 18.32
C LYS A 93 17.26 -22.72 18.02
N ALA A 94 18.13 -23.67 18.40
CA ALA A 94 19.56 -23.60 18.11
C ALA A 94 19.81 -23.59 16.59
N ILE A 95 19.25 -24.54 15.86
CA ILE A 95 19.36 -24.64 14.38
C ILE A 95 18.72 -23.43 13.68
N SER A 96 17.59 -22.93 14.17
CA SER A 96 16.94 -21.73 13.62
C SER A 96 17.77 -20.48 13.89
N SER A 97 18.43 -20.38 15.04
CA SER A 97 19.30 -19.25 15.37
C SER A 97 20.60 -19.27 14.57
N GLU A 98 21.17 -20.44 14.30
CA GLU A 98 22.36 -20.61 13.45
C GLU A 98 22.02 -20.43 11.96
N LYS A 99 20.90 -20.98 11.47
CA LYS A 99 20.42 -20.71 10.10
C LYS A 99 20.03 -19.24 9.88
N ALA A 100 19.43 -18.58 10.88
CA ALA A 100 19.11 -17.15 10.78
C ALA A 100 20.35 -16.26 10.78
N LYS A 101 21.44 -16.66 11.48
CA LYS A 101 22.73 -15.97 11.44
C LYS A 101 23.53 -16.28 10.17
N ALA A 102 23.51 -17.51 9.67
CA ALA A 102 24.24 -17.94 8.47
C ALA A 102 23.59 -17.50 7.15
N ASN A 103 22.29 -17.18 7.14
CA ASN A 103 21.56 -16.71 5.95
C ASN A 103 21.32 -15.20 5.92
N LYS A 104 21.97 -14.42 6.79
CA LYS A 104 21.84 -12.96 6.79
C LYS A 104 22.77 -12.38 5.74
N VAL A 105 22.19 -11.77 4.70
CA VAL A 105 22.94 -11.11 3.62
C VAL A 105 22.74 -9.61 3.66
N TRP A 106 23.69 -8.88 3.07
CA TRP A 106 23.59 -7.45 2.86
C TRP A 106 22.65 -7.20 1.68
N ASP A 107 21.46 -6.73 2.00
CA ASP A 107 20.50 -6.30 1.00
C ASP A 107 20.90 -4.93 0.46
N HIS A 108 20.72 -4.76 -0.84
CA HIS A 108 21.01 -3.53 -1.54
C HIS A 108 19.92 -3.27 -2.57
N CYS A 109 19.67 -2.00 -2.86
CA CYS A 109 18.75 -1.61 -3.90
C CYS A 109 19.29 -2.11 -5.25
N HIS A 110 18.61 -3.04 -5.90
CA HIS A 110 19.05 -3.59 -7.19
C HIS A 110 19.01 -2.58 -8.35
N ILE A 111 18.46 -1.38 -8.13
CA ILE A 111 18.51 -0.26 -9.10
C ILE A 111 19.73 0.63 -8.83
N THR A 112 19.96 1.00 -7.57
CA THR A 112 20.96 2.04 -7.20
C THR A 112 22.25 1.48 -6.60
N GLY A 113 22.30 0.19 -6.28
CA GLY A 113 23.40 -0.46 -5.58
C GLY A 113 23.55 -0.09 -4.09
N LYS A 114 22.75 0.86 -3.57
CA LYS A 114 22.88 1.34 -2.19
C LYS A 114 22.40 0.30 -1.19
N PHE A 115 23.10 0.18 -0.07
CA PHE A 115 22.71 -0.69 1.04
C PHE A 115 21.33 -0.31 1.58
N CYS A 116 20.44 -1.29 1.72
CA CYS A 116 19.09 -1.12 2.25
C CYS A 116 18.97 -1.63 3.69
N GLY A 117 19.69 -2.70 4.02
CA GLY A 117 19.62 -3.33 5.32
C GLY A 117 20.07 -4.77 5.27
N SER A 118 19.69 -5.52 6.30
CA SER A 118 19.96 -6.96 6.35
C SER A 118 18.73 -7.77 6.03
N ALA A 119 18.85 -8.71 5.09
CA ALA A 119 17.78 -9.62 4.69
C ALA A 119 18.20 -11.08 4.81
N HIS A 120 17.23 -12.00 4.75
CA HIS A 120 17.53 -13.41 4.52
C HIS A 120 17.99 -13.62 3.07
N ARG A 121 18.96 -14.51 2.84
CA ARG A 121 19.48 -14.87 1.52
C ARG A 121 18.36 -15.19 0.52
N ASP A 122 17.41 -16.04 0.91
CA ASP A 122 16.31 -16.44 0.03
C ASP A 122 15.32 -15.30 -0.24
N CYS A 123 15.08 -14.43 0.75
CA CYS A 123 14.26 -13.24 0.56
C CYS A 123 14.94 -12.24 -0.40
N ASN A 124 16.24 -12.04 -0.25
CA ASN A 124 17.07 -11.20 -1.11
C ASN A 124 17.09 -11.70 -2.57
N LEU A 125 17.25 -13.02 -2.76
CA LEU A 125 17.19 -13.64 -4.09
C LEU A 125 15.80 -13.53 -4.73
N LYS A 126 14.73 -13.60 -3.95
CA LYS A 126 13.35 -13.40 -4.44
C LYS A 126 13.04 -11.95 -4.80
N LEU A 127 13.69 -10.98 -4.15
CA LEU A 127 13.51 -9.55 -4.41
C LEU A 127 14.22 -9.08 -5.70
N GLN A 128 14.82 -9.99 -6.47
CA GLN A 128 15.47 -9.66 -7.72
C GLN A 128 14.52 -8.95 -8.70
N ILE A 129 14.87 -7.71 -9.03
CA ILE A 129 14.31 -7.01 -10.18
C ILE A 129 14.84 -7.74 -11.41
N GLN A 130 13.99 -8.55 -12.01
CA GLN A 130 14.32 -9.24 -13.26
C GLN A 130 13.72 -8.44 -14.39
N ASP A 131 14.58 -8.08 -15.34
CA ASP A 131 14.17 -7.51 -16.62
C ASP A 131 13.05 -8.39 -17.19
N TRP A 132 11.95 -7.74 -17.59
CA TRP A 132 10.74 -8.33 -18.18
C TRP A 132 9.76 -9.00 -17.22
N LYS A 133 10.18 -9.39 -16.00
CA LYS A 133 9.27 -9.96 -15.01
C LYS A 133 8.74 -8.92 -14.03
N THR A 134 9.59 -8.02 -13.56
CA THR A 134 9.20 -7.01 -12.57
C THR A 134 8.51 -5.85 -13.27
N PRO A 135 7.19 -5.63 -13.07
CA PRO A 135 6.52 -4.51 -13.70
C PRO A 135 6.99 -3.19 -13.07
N ILE A 136 7.35 -2.20 -13.90
CA ILE A 136 7.66 -0.85 -13.45
C ILE A 136 6.35 -0.08 -13.32
N PRO A 137 5.93 0.33 -12.11
CA PRO A 137 4.72 1.12 -11.95
C PRO A 137 4.91 2.51 -12.54
N VAL A 138 3.96 2.95 -13.36
CA VAL A 138 3.84 4.32 -13.86
C VAL A 138 2.52 4.85 -13.34
N ILE A 139 2.59 5.80 -12.40
CA ILE A 139 1.42 6.24 -11.65
C ILE A 139 0.96 7.58 -12.21
N PHE A 140 -0.31 7.62 -12.59
CA PHE A 140 -1.02 8.81 -13.03
C PHE A 140 -2.15 9.12 -12.05
N HIS A 141 -2.59 10.37 -11.97
CA HIS A 141 -3.77 10.75 -11.21
C HIS A 141 -4.92 11.05 -12.16
N ASN A 142 -5.98 10.24 -12.10
CA ASN A 142 -7.09 10.25 -13.06
C ASN A 142 -6.65 9.87 -14.50
N PHE A 143 -5.83 8.83 -14.61
CA PHE A 143 -5.29 8.34 -15.89
C PHE A 143 -6.39 8.14 -16.94
N TRP A 144 -7.48 7.47 -16.55
CA TRP A 144 -8.56 7.12 -17.49
C TRP A 144 -9.44 8.30 -17.88
N GLY A 145 -9.49 9.35 -17.04
CA GLY A 145 -10.22 10.56 -17.36
C GLY A 145 -9.48 11.47 -18.35
N TYR A 146 -8.15 11.39 -18.37
CA TYR A 146 -7.30 12.25 -19.20
C TYR A 146 -6.33 11.40 -20.03
N ASP A 147 -5.09 11.17 -19.58
CA ASP A 147 -3.95 10.76 -20.41
C ASP A 147 -4.05 9.38 -21.09
N SER A 148 -4.98 8.52 -20.66
CA SER A 148 -5.11 7.16 -21.18
C SER A 148 -5.33 7.08 -22.68
N HIS A 149 -5.99 8.07 -23.30
CA HIS A 149 -6.21 8.07 -24.75
C HIS A 149 -4.89 8.22 -25.52
N LEU A 150 -4.01 9.14 -25.10
CA LEU A 150 -2.69 9.34 -25.70
C LEU A 150 -1.80 8.11 -25.53
N VAL A 151 -1.81 7.51 -24.33
CA VAL A 151 -1.04 6.29 -24.07
C VAL A 151 -1.59 5.13 -24.90
N CYS A 152 -2.90 4.91 -24.95
CA CYS A 152 -3.50 3.85 -25.75
C CYS A 152 -3.25 4.04 -27.25
N GLU A 153 -3.33 5.27 -27.76
CA GLU A 153 -3.04 5.58 -29.16
C GLU A 153 -1.59 5.26 -29.52
N SER A 154 -0.64 5.72 -28.69
CA SER A 154 0.79 5.44 -28.90
C SER A 154 1.11 3.95 -28.79
N VAL A 155 0.52 3.25 -27.82
CA VAL A 155 0.69 1.80 -27.65
C VAL A 155 0.10 1.04 -28.83
N GLY A 156 -1.06 1.45 -29.34
CA GLY A 156 -1.71 0.85 -30.50
C GLY A 156 -0.87 0.94 -31.78
N ARG A 157 -0.04 1.98 -31.92
CA ARG A 157 0.94 2.15 -33.00
C ARG A 157 2.26 1.42 -32.76
N SER A 158 2.47 0.86 -31.57
CA SER A 158 3.72 0.21 -31.19
C SER A 158 3.70 -1.31 -31.43
N ALA A 159 4.88 -1.93 -31.51
CA ALA A 159 5.01 -3.40 -31.53
C ALA A 159 4.43 -4.08 -30.27
N ASN A 160 4.20 -3.32 -29.20
CA ASN A 160 3.67 -3.81 -27.92
C ASN A 160 2.14 -3.84 -27.87
N ALA A 161 1.44 -3.47 -28.95
CA ALA A 161 -0.03 -3.53 -29.01
C ALA A 161 -0.59 -4.93 -28.68
N LYS A 162 0.17 -5.99 -28.99
CA LYS A 162 -0.20 -7.40 -28.69
C LYS A 162 0.06 -7.81 -27.23
N HIS A 163 0.72 -6.99 -26.43
CA HIS A 163 1.15 -7.29 -25.05
C HIS A 163 0.47 -6.41 -24.01
N ILE A 164 -0.78 -6.01 -24.27
CA ILE A 164 -1.60 -5.23 -23.34
C ILE A 164 -2.35 -6.17 -22.41
N ARG A 165 -2.25 -5.95 -21.10
CA ARG A 165 -3.12 -6.59 -20.10
C ARG A 165 -3.77 -5.52 -19.26
N VAL A 166 -5.09 -5.52 -19.18
CA VAL A 166 -5.85 -4.49 -18.45
C VAL A 166 -6.57 -5.12 -17.27
N ILE A 167 -6.50 -4.47 -16.11
CA ILE A 167 -7.33 -4.80 -14.94
C ILE A 167 -8.47 -3.81 -14.91
N VAL A 168 -9.67 -4.30 -15.19
CA VAL A 168 -10.90 -3.53 -15.29
C VAL A 168 -11.53 -3.35 -13.90
N GLU A 169 -12.14 -2.20 -13.63
CA GLU A 169 -13.00 -1.98 -12.45
C GLU A 169 -14.47 -1.96 -12.82
N THR A 170 -14.80 -1.26 -13.90
CA THR A 170 -16.14 -1.23 -14.53
C THR A 170 -15.96 -1.22 -16.05
N PHE A 171 -17.03 -1.42 -16.81
CA PHE A 171 -16.99 -1.34 -18.28
C PHE A 171 -16.35 -0.05 -18.85
N LYS A 172 -16.28 1.04 -18.07
CA LYS A 172 -15.69 2.32 -18.48
C LYS A 172 -14.45 2.73 -17.69
N ARG A 173 -14.12 2.05 -16.58
CA ARG A 173 -13.00 2.41 -15.70
C ARG A 173 -12.09 1.22 -15.48
N TYR A 174 -10.79 1.43 -15.57
CA TYR A 174 -9.81 0.39 -15.33
C TYR A 174 -8.90 0.81 -14.17
N LYS A 175 -8.38 -0.14 -13.40
CA LYS A 175 -7.43 0.16 -12.30
C LYS A 175 -6.00 0.27 -12.79
N SER A 176 -5.64 -0.58 -13.75
CA SER A 176 -4.30 -0.58 -14.30
C SER A 176 -4.24 -1.18 -15.69
N MET A 177 -3.25 -0.75 -16.47
CA MET A 177 -2.90 -1.28 -17.77
C MET A 177 -1.42 -1.65 -17.76
N LYS A 178 -1.09 -2.87 -18.17
CA LYS A 178 0.28 -3.34 -18.35
C LYS A 178 0.60 -3.40 -19.84
N VAL A 179 1.70 -2.77 -20.23
CA VAL A 179 2.26 -2.80 -21.60
C VAL A 179 3.73 -3.17 -21.50
N GLY A 180 4.07 -4.40 -21.91
CA GLY A 180 5.41 -4.94 -21.71
C GLY A 180 5.78 -4.95 -20.21
N GLN A 181 6.83 -4.20 -19.85
CA GLN A 181 7.28 -4.08 -18.46
C GLN A 181 6.58 -2.93 -17.69
N LEU A 182 5.98 -1.96 -18.38
CA LEU A 182 5.33 -0.83 -17.71
C LEU A 182 3.94 -1.22 -17.22
N LYS A 183 3.61 -0.82 -15.99
CA LYS A 183 2.28 -0.96 -15.40
C LYS A 183 1.73 0.42 -15.06
N TYR A 184 0.89 0.94 -15.93
CA TYR A 184 0.15 2.18 -15.74
C TYR A 184 -0.91 1.97 -14.67
N ILE A 185 -0.90 2.81 -13.64
CA ILE A 185 -1.81 2.76 -12.49
C ILE A 185 -2.54 4.09 -12.39
N ASP A 186 -3.86 4.04 -12.27
CA ASP A 186 -4.66 5.22 -11.97
C ASP A 186 -4.82 5.36 -10.46
N SER A 187 -4.05 6.27 -9.87
CA SER A 187 -4.08 6.51 -8.42
C SER A 187 -5.45 6.97 -7.91
N GLN A 188 -6.27 7.62 -8.74
CA GLN A 188 -7.58 8.10 -8.33
C GLN A 188 -8.57 6.94 -8.06
N GLN A 189 -8.34 5.76 -8.64
CA GLN A 189 -9.15 4.57 -8.31
C GLN A 189 -8.85 4.01 -6.92
N PHE A 190 -7.71 4.38 -6.32
CA PHE A 190 -7.33 4.01 -4.95
C PHE A 190 -7.63 5.13 -3.96
N MET A 191 -7.39 6.38 -4.39
CA MET A 191 -7.63 7.59 -3.64
C MET A 191 -8.61 8.48 -4.40
N ASN A 192 -9.91 8.21 -4.21
CA ASN A 192 -11.01 8.84 -4.95
C ASN A 192 -11.28 10.30 -4.50
N SER A 193 -10.27 11.13 -4.64
CA SER A 193 -10.25 12.56 -4.37
C SER A 193 -9.38 13.27 -5.40
N SER A 194 -9.45 14.60 -5.45
CA SER A 194 -8.51 15.38 -6.27
C SER A 194 -7.12 15.39 -5.63
N LEU A 195 -6.08 15.48 -6.45
CA LEU A 195 -4.71 15.64 -5.96
C LEU A 195 -4.57 16.81 -4.99
N ALA A 196 -5.24 17.94 -5.25
CA ALA A 196 -5.24 19.10 -4.36
C ALA A 196 -5.81 18.78 -2.96
N SER A 197 -6.85 17.95 -2.88
CA SER A 197 -7.39 17.49 -1.59
C SER A 197 -6.44 16.52 -0.90
N LEU A 198 -5.80 15.63 -1.66
CA LEU A 198 -4.86 14.64 -1.11
C LEU A 198 -3.60 15.32 -0.57
N THR A 199 -3.06 16.30 -1.29
CA THR A 199 -1.91 17.08 -0.84
C THR A 199 -2.24 17.89 0.41
N LYS A 200 -3.44 18.45 0.52
CA LYS A 200 -3.86 19.14 1.76
C LYS A 200 -3.84 18.21 2.99
N ASN A 201 -4.17 16.93 2.80
CA ASN A 201 -4.17 15.96 3.89
C ASN A 201 -2.75 15.53 4.33
N LEU A 202 -1.71 15.81 3.54
CA LEU A 202 -0.32 15.54 3.93
C LEU A 202 0.20 16.48 5.03
N GLY A 203 -0.47 17.60 5.30
CA GLY A 203 0.03 18.62 6.24
C GLY A 203 1.38 19.16 5.76
N ASP A 204 2.42 19.04 6.58
CA ASP A 204 3.79 19.45 6.22
C ASP A 204 4.66 18.27 5.70
N ASN A 205 4.07 17.08 5.51
CA ASN A 205 4.81 15.87 5.14
C ASN A 205 5.03 15.77 3.63
N TYR A 206 5.91 16.64 3.13
CA TYR A 206 6.30 16.74 1.73
C TYR A 206 7.78 16.39 1.56
N LEU A 207 8.16 15.18 1.95
CA LEU A 207 9.57 14.80 2.07
C LEU A 207 10.30 14.79 0.73
N ILE A 208 9.73 14.16 -0.29
CA ILE A 208 10.36 13.96 -1.60
C ILE A 208 10.37 15.28 -2.38
N THR A 209 9.20 15.91 -2.44
CA THR A 209 8.96 17.29 -2.86
C THR A 209 10.05 18.23 -2.31
N SER A 210 10.20 18.32 -0.99
CA SER A 210 11.11 19.27 -0.34
C SER A 210 12.58 18.93 -0.57
N GLN A 211 12.95 17.64 -0.49
CA GLN A 211 14.31 17.21 -0.80
C GLN A 211 14.72 17.56 -2.23
N TYR A 212 13.82 17.46 -3.20
CA TYR A 212 14.12 17.79 -4.59
C TYR A 212 14.50 19.26 -4.75
N PHE A 213 13.70 20.19 -4.22
CA PHE A 213 13.99 21.62 -4.40
C PHE A 213 15.09 22.14 -3.47
N LYS A 214 15.28 21.57 -2.28
CA LYS A 214 16.46 21.87 -1.44
C LYS A 214 17.76 21.58 -2.17
N LYS A 215 17.82 20.48 -2.92
CA LYS A 215 18.98 20.13 -3.76
C LYS A 215 19.22 21.14 -4.89
N LEU A 216 18.18 21.84 -5.32
CA LEU A 216 18.27 22.93 -6.30
C LEU A 216 18.61 24.29 -5.65
N GLY A 217 18.75 24.36 -4.32
CA GLY A 217 19.14 25.56 -3.59
C GLY A 217 17.98 26.43 -3.09
N TYR A 218 16.74 25.97 -3.15
CA TYR A 218 15.58 26.74 -2.65
C TYR A 218 15.41 26.62 -1.13
N THR A 219 15.02 27.72 -0.48
CA THR A 219 14.74 27.77 0.97
C THR A 219 13.32 27.29 1.30
N GLU A 220 13.07 26.92 2.56
CA GLU A 220 11.73 26.51 3.01
C GLU A 220 10.68 27.62 2.82
N GLU A 221 11.04 28.91 3.00
CA GLU A 221 10.09 30.00 2.75
C GLU A 221 9.68 30.09 1.28
N GLN A 222 10.60 29.79 0.36
CA GLN A 222 10.31 29.72 -1.06
C GLN A 222 9.43 28.51 -1.40
N LEU A 223 9.62 27.39 -0.68
CA LEU A 223 8.86 26.16 -0.84
C LEU A 223 7.45 26.23 -0.25
N ALA A 224 7.20 27.11 0.72
CA ALA A 224 5.86 27.31 1.27
C ALA A 224 4.80 27.66 0.20
N LEU A 225 5.21 28.32 -0.90
CA LEU A 225 4.32 28.62 -2.02
C LEU A 225 3.75 27.36 -2.70
N ARG A 226 4.43 26.23 -2.59
CA ARG A 226 4.08 24.99 -3.26
C ARG A 226 2.89 24.26 -2.65
N TYR A 227 2.69 24.44 -1.34
CA TYR A 227 1.64 23.73 -0.58
C TYR A 227 0.25 24.34 -0.79
N HIS A 228 0.18 25.47 -1.50
CA HIS A 228 -1.05 26.16 -1.82
C HIS A 228 -1.58 25.79 -3.22
N LYS A 229 -2.83 26.20 -3.46
CA LYS A 229 -3.57 25.95 -4.69
C LYS A 229 -2.74 26.35 -5.91
N ARG A 230 -2.54 25.39 -6.82
CA ARG A 230 -1.79 25.61 -8.05
C ARG A 230 -2.68 26.31 -9.08
N ILE A 231 -2.15 27.34 -9.69
CA ILE A 231 -2.85 28.19 -10.65
C ILE A 231 -2.14 28.08 -11.99
N TYR A 232 -2.89 27.80 -13.05
CA TYR A 232 -2.33 27.57 -14.38
C TYR A 232 -3.32 28.03 -15.45
N CYS A 233 -2.80 28.58 -16.55
CA CYS A 233 -3.58 29.13 -17.67
C CYS A 233 -3.72 28.11 -18.80
N TYR A 234 -4.56 27.09 -18.59
CA TYR A 234 -4.71 25.97 -19.54
C TYR A 234 -5.15 26.42 -20.93
N ASP A 235 -6.19 27.24 -21.00
CA ASP A 235 -6.78 27.63 -22.29
C ASP A 235 -5.87 28.60 -23.06
N TYR A 236 -4.92 29.26 -22.38
CA TYR A 236 -3.97 30.21 -22.99
C TYR A 236 -2.76 29.53 -23.63
N ILE A 237 -2.38 28.33 -23.19
CA ILE A 237 -1.10 27.70 -23.59
C ILE A 237 -1.16 26.99 -24.96
N ASP A 238 -2.33 26.95 -25.57
CA ASP A 238 -2.56 26.47 -26.93
C ASP A 238 -2.76 27.70 -27.85
N PRO A 239 -1.84 28.04 -28.77
CA PRO A 239 -0.82 27.21 -29.40
C PRO A 239 0.59 27.21 -28.77
N GLN A 240 1.45 26.28 -29.21
CA GLN A 240 2.79 26.01 -28.66
C GLN A 240 3.75 27.22 -28.60
N ASP A 241 3.57 28.22 -29.46
CA ASP A 241 4.38 29.45 -29.44
C ASP A 241 4.21 30.23 -28.13
N ARG A 242 3.10 30.03 -27.41
CA ARG A 242 2.81 30.64 -26.12
C ARG A 242 3.82 30.27 -25.05
N PHE A 243 4.42 29.08 -25.11
CA PHE A 243 5.48 28.69 -24.17
C PHE A 243 6.71 29.61 -24.21
N LEU A 244 6.95 30.31 -25.34
CA LEU A 244 8.06 31.24 -25.49
C LEU A 244 7.79 32.62 -24.88
N LYS A 245 6.55 32.92 -24.47
CA LYS A 245 6.21 34.22 -23.88
C LYS A 245 6.95 34.41 -22.55
N THR A 246 7.55 35.57 -22.38
CA THR A 246 8.43 35.90 -21.24
C THR A 246 7.69 36.51 -20.05
N GLU A 247 6.37 36.52 -20.09
CA GLU A 247 5.50 37.09 -19.07
C GLU A 247 4.28 36.20 -18.85
N LEU A 248 3.70 36.28 -17.65
CA LEU A 248 2.41 35.67 -17.37
C LEU A 248 1.31 36.42 -18.14
N PRO A 249 0.32 35.70 -18.69
CA PRO A 249 -0.81 36.35 -19.35
C PRO A 249 -1.66 37.12 -18.32
N PRO A 250 -2.47 38.09 -18.75
CA PRO A 250 -3.33 38.84 -17.85
C PRO A 250 -4.36 37.93 -17.15
N ILE A 251 -4.86 38.34 -15.99
CA ILE A 251 -5.77 37.52 -15.15
C ILE A 251 -7.01 36.98 -15.87
N HIS A 252 -7.54 37.71 -16.85
CA HIS A 252 -8.73 37.26 -17.60
C HIS A 252 -8.44 36.10 -18.56
N GLU A 253 -7.17 35.86 -18.89
CA GLU A 253 -6.69 34.72 -19.69
C GLU A 253 -6.37 33.49 -18.82
N PHE A 254 -6.35 33.63 -17.49
CA PHE A 254 -6.26 32.50 -16.54
C PHE A 254 -7.61 31.78 -16.37
N THR A 255 -8.39 31.71 -17.43
CA THR A 255 -9.66 30.98 -17.42
C THR A 255 -9.42 29.52 -17.78
N THR A 256 -10.28 28.66 -17.25
CA THR A 256 -10.40 27.30 -17.75
C THR A 256 -11.86 27.05 -18.05
N THR A 257 -12.12 26.38 -19.16
CA THR A 257 -13.47 25.95 -19.56
C THR A 257 -14.19 25.16 -18.44
N LEU A 258 -13.43 24.54 -17.52
CA LEU A 258 -13.94 23.70 -16.42
C LEU A 258 -14.07 24.38 -15.04
N LYS A 259 -13.28 25.42 -14.73
CA LYS A 259 -13.24 26.05 -13.38
C LYS A 259 -13.53 27.55 -13.34
N GLY A 260 -13.84 28.17 -14.48
CA GLY A 260 -14.21 29.59 -14.54
C GLY A 260 -13.04 30.56 -14.31
N LYS A 261 -13.34 31.77 -13.86
CA LYS A 261 -12.35 32.83 -13.58
C LYS A 261 -11.67 32.60 -12.23
N ILE A 262 -10.36 32.84 -12.17
CA ILE A 262 -9.59 32.82 -10.90
C ILE A 262 -9.79 34.13 -10.12
N SER A 263 -9.48 34.11 -8.83
CA SER A 263 -9.48 35.34 -8.01
C SER A 263 -8.20 36.15 -8.19
N GLN A 264 -8.21 37.40 -7.71
CA GLN A 264 -7.02 38.26 -7.76
C GLN A 264 -5.89 37.70 -6.87
N GLU A 265 -6.23 37.07 -5.75
CA GLU A 265 -5.29 36.41 -4.85
C GLU A 265 -4.62 35.20 -5.52
N ASP A 266 -5.39 34.39 -6.26
CA ASP A 266 -4.88 33.27 -7.06
C ASP A 266 -3.88 33.78 -8.12
N TYR A 267 -4.19 34.89 -8.78
CA TYR A 267 -3.29 35.48 -9.77
C TYR A 267 -2.01 36.04 -9.14
N HIS A 268 -2.11 36.74 -8.01
CA HIS A 268 -0.93 37.18 -7.26
C HIS A 268 -0.07 36.02 -6.78
N HIS A 269 -0.67 34.88 -6.42
CA HIS A 269 0.05 33.68 -6.09
C HIS A 269 0.85 33.14 -7.29
N ALA A 270 0.24 33.09 -8.48
CA ALA A 270 0.93 32.70 -9.72
C ALA A 270 2.12 33.64 -10.04
N GLN A 271 1.93 34.96 -9.91
CA GLN A 271 2.99 35.95 -10.09
C GLN A 271 4.13 35.78 -9.09
N LYS A 272 3.80 35.49 -7.82
CA LYS A 272 4.80 35.24 -6.78
C LYS A 272 5.60 33.98 -7.09
N ALA A 273 4.93 32.89 -7.47
CA ALA A 273 5.60 31.65 -7.90
C ALA A 273 6.54 31.88 -9.09
N TRP A 274 6.06 32.55 -10.15
CA TRP A 274 6.89 32.89 -11.31
C TRP A 274 8.19 33.60 -10.92
N LYS A 275 8.09 34.63 -10.06
CA LYS A 275 9.26 35.40 -9.59
C LYS A 275 10.15 34.57 -8.67
N THR A 276 9.59 33.85 -7.71
CA THR A 276 10.36 33.06 -6.72
C THR A 276 11.15 31.94 -7.37
N PHE A 277 10.59 31.27 -8.37
CA PHE A 277 11.28 30.20 -9.09
C PHE A 277 12.11 30.70 -10.27
N GLY A 278 12.08 32.01 -10.57
CA GLY A 278 12.91 32.63 -11.60
C GLY A 278 12.54 32.22 -13.02
N CYS A 279 11.27 31.92 -13.28
CA CYS A 279 10.78 31.52 -14.60
C CYS A 279 11.02 32.65 -15.62
N LYS A 280 11.64 32.33 -16.74
CA LYS A 280 11.95 33.27 -17.83
C LYS A 280 10.88 33.29 -18.91
N ASN A 281 10.12 32.20 -19.03
CA ASN A 281 9.06 32.05 -20.02
C ASN A 281 7.98 31.06 -19.54
N LEU A 282 6.85 31.01 -20.25
CA LEU A 282 5.72 30.16 -19.89
C LEU A 282 6.06 28.67 -19.98
N GLY A 283 7.03 28.27 -20.81
CA GLY A 283 7.60 26.92 -20.84
C GLY A 283 8.21 26.51 -19.50
N GLU A 284 9.10 27.34 -18.95
CA GLU A 284 9.70 27.07 -17.64
C GLU A 284 8.66 27.05 -16.51
N TYR A 285 7.64 27.91 -16.59
CA TYR A 285 6.53 27.90 -15.63
C TYR A 285 5.65 26.64 -15.76
N HIS A 286 5.41 26.17 -16.99
CA HIS A 286 4.71 24.92 -17.26
C HIS A 286 5.48 23.71 -16.71
N ASP A 287 6.78 23.64 -16.97
CA ASP A 287 7.64 22.57 -16.47
C ASP A 287 7.67 22.55 -14.94
N LEU A 288 7.74 23.72 -14.31
CA LEU A 288 7.64 23.87 -12.86
C LEU A 288 6.29 23.35 -12.35
N TYR A 289 5.19 23.76 -12.98
CA TYR A 289 3.83 23.33 -12.62
C TYR A 289 3.72 21.80 -12.68
N LEU A 290 4.12 21.18 -13.79
CA LEU A 290 4.10 19.72 -13.96
C LEU A 290 5.03 19.01 -12.98
N LYS A 291 6.23 19.54 -12.75
CA LYS A 291 7.19 18.97 -11.79
C LYS A 291 6.62 18.96 -10.38
N ILE A 292 5.99 20.06 -9.97
CA ILE A 292 5.32 20.15 -8.67
C ILE A 292 4.18 19.12 -8.59
N ASP A 293 3.42 18.93 -9.68
CA ASP A 293 2.34 17.95 -9.77
C ASP A 293 2.78 16.51 -9.58
N VAL A 294 3.77 16.09 -10.36
CA VAL A 294 4.35 14.73 -10.30
C VAL A 294 4.96 14.45 -8.93
N LEU A 295 5.74 15.39 -8.40
CA LEU A 295 6.38 15.20 -7.10
C LEU A 295 5.35 15.11 -5.98
N SER A 296 4.29 15.93 -6.00
CA SER A 296 3.25 15.83 -4.98
C SER A 296 2.42 14.57 -5.07
N LEU A 297 2.15 14.06 -6.28
CA LEU A 297 1.58 12.72 -6.43
C LEU A 297 2.52 11.66 -5.86
N THR A 298 3.83 11.85 -6.00
CA THR A 298 4.84 10.94 -5.43
C THR A 298 4.78 10.94 -3.90
N ASP A 299 4.70 12.10 -3.24
CA ASP A 299 4.55 12.15 -1.78
C ASP A 299 3.24 11.53 -1.31
N VAL A 300 2.12 11.88 -1.94
CA VAL A 300 0.80 11.29 -1.63
C VAL A 300 0.84 9.77 -1.77
N TRP A 301 1.41 9.25 -2.85
CA TRP A 301 1.47 7.82 -3.10
C TRP A 301 2.46 7.09 -2.20
N THR A 302 3.49 7.78 -1.69
CA THR A 302 4.46 7.19 -0.76
C THR A 302 3.86 7.01 0.63
N GLU A 303 2.94 7.88 1.03
CA GLU A 303 2.23 7.82 2.31
C GLU A 303 0.99 6.89 2.30
N PHE A 304 0.47 6.55 1.11
CA PHE A 304 -0.69 5.66 0.93
C PHE A 304 -0.33 4.17 1.12
#